data_AF-A0A3S3E9P7-F1
#
_entry.id   AF-A0A3S3E9P7-F1
#
_cell.length_a   1.000
_cell.length_b   1.000
_cell.length_c   1.000
_cell.angle_alpha   90.00
_cell.angle_beta   90.00
_cell.angle_gamma   90.00
#
_symmetry.space_group_name_H-M   'P 1'
#
loop_
_entity.id
_entity.type
_entity.pdbx_description
1 polymer ?
#
loop_
_entity_poly.entity_id
_entity_poly.type
_entity_poly.pdbx_seq_one_letter_code
_entity_poly.pdbx_strand_id
1 'polypeptide(L)'
;MGDKQQHQTASETEFAQQLEVGKTSLLNDVASFEDHVKKSDSTGVPRSDDFLSAIQLAKSLYGSAGSDSNKAGRFELDIFTAISINPSPFSPLHIEPLLDQARDLLGQCLADRKSYAEMEASAVQIALELKEFEDTDAIHEQERLSGAYTVPRDRAWKEMVADYATLQGAEQAERSLFQGGSNLVFLLETSGYYGGWYAKASSGPAYATDEQTPEKKYQFTLNDKVVFDGVRSDVLRDLSIAQAEIERVPRTNFFWASYYQAVAATQAAKLKHESSTLNYNYLDATVETKEARLTVARAIFLQKTQAFIEPGGVLNYRERSRFARGRFVTSLMMAYQRLSASAQGMSEIYGFPIPLPSPQTWHDIGGDVPDSFVDDCWLWLQEASNFLTIQQRQEQNTIVRLSLRSLIGDGAFGSDKSRWQFDVTENEIPDAVLIRCRGIGLATIGPTHAVGLRIRPPKVSEYQDIDGSVRRYDPATSTDVRSGRVLPANDIRDPDIIGVVHLHNRSPLGQWSIELIGPKPQSGQPISDILVDIHIAFHNANSK
;
A
#
# COMPACT_ATOMS: atom_id res chain seq x y z
N MET A 1 3.52 -31.42 38.89
CA MET A 1 4.19 -30.32 38.17
C MET A 1 5.07 -30.80 37.00
N GLY A 2 5.35 -32.10 36.83
CA GLY A 2 6.13 -32.62 35.69
C GLY A 2 5.39 -32.71 34.35
N ASP A 3 4.10 -33.07 34.35
CA ASP A 3 3.37 -33.35 33.08
C ASP A 3 3.02 -32.11 32.25
N LYS A 4 2.92 -30.92 32.87
CA LYS A 4 2.65 -29.67 32.13
C LYS A 4 3.88 -29.16 31.36
N GLN A 5 5.09 -29.39 31.87
CA GLN A 5 6.32 -28.99 31.17
C GLN A 5 6.66 -29.90 29.97
N GLN A 6 6.25 -31.17 30.01
CA GLN A 6 6.43 -32.09 28.88
C GLN A 6 5.51 -31.77 27.70
N HIS A 7 4.26 -31.33 27.95
CA HIS A 7 3.37 -30.91 26.87
C HIS A 7 3.79 -29.58 26.20
N GLN A 8 4.41 -28.67 26.95
CA GLN A 8 4.87 -27.39 26.42
C GLN A 8 6.09 -27.55 25.50
N THR A 9 7.05 -28.40 25.88
CA THR A 9 8.25 -28.69 25.09
C THR A 9 7.96 -29.52 23.84
N ALA A 10 6.99 -30.44 23.89
CA ALA A 10 6.56 -31.20 22.71
C ALA A 10 5.93 -30.30 21.63
N SER A 11 5.09 -29.35 22.04
CA SER A 11 4.46 -28.35 21.16
C SER A 11 5.49 -27.44 20.47
N GLU A 12 6.50 -26.95 21.19
CA GLU A 12 7.55 -26.10 20.64
C GLU A 12 8.45 -26.85 19.63
N THR A 13 8.70 -28.14 19.88
CA THR A 13 9.55 -28.97 19.00
C THR A 13 8.83 -29.31 17.70
N GLU A 14 7.54 -29.64 17.78
CA GLU A 14 6.70 -29.93 16.61
C GLU A 14 6.46 -28.68 15.76
N PHE A 15 6.33 -27.51 16.41
CA PHE A 15 6.27 -26.21 15.76
C PHE A 15 7.56 -25.87 15.01
N ALA A 16 8.73 -26.06 15.63
CA ALA A 16 10.03 -25.83 14.99
C ALA A 16 10.24 -26.73 13.76
N GLN A 17 9.78 -27.98 13.81
CA GLN A 17 9.82 -28.90 12.67
C GLN A 17 8.91 -28.47 11.51
N GLN A 18 7.67 -28.05 11.80
CA GLN A 18 6.76 -27.60 10.75
C GLN A 18 7.25 -26.30 10.07
N LEU A 19 7.88 -25.41 10.83
CA LEU A 19 8.47 -24.18 10.30
C LEU A 19 9.67 -24.46 9.38
N GLU A 20 10.52 -25.42 9.74
CA GLU A 20 11.64 -25.84 8.88
C GLU A 20 11.18 -26.58 7.62
N VAL A 21 10.13 -27.42 7.70
CA VAL A 21 9.56 -28.07 6.50
C VAL A 21 8.98 -27.04 5.53
N GLY A 22 8.22 -26.06 6.04
CA GLY A 22 7.65 -24.99 5.22
C GLY A 22 8.74 -24.11 4.56
N LYS A 23 9.78 -23.76 5.32
CA LYS A 23 10.92 -22.99 4.84
C LYS A 23 11.72 -23.76 3.77
N THR A 24 11.94 -25.05 3.96
CA THR A 24 12.68 -25.89 3.00
C THR A 24 11.94 -26.05 1.68
N SER A 25 10.61 -26.23 1.72
CA SER A 25 9.78 -26.27 0.51
C SER A 25 9.86 -24.97 -0.29
N LEU A 26 9.72 -23.83 0.40
CA LEU A 26 9.71 -22.50 -0.22
C LEU A 26 11.10 -22.14 -0.78
N LEU A 27 12.18 -22.52 -0.10
CA LEU A 27 13.55 -22.36 -0.59
C LEU A 27 13.84 -23.23 -1.82
N ASN A 28 13.28 -24.43 -1.91
CA ASN A 28 13.44 -25.29 -3.09
C ASN A 28 12.70 -24.71 -4.31
N ASP A 29 11.50 -24.16 -4.11
CA ASP A 29 10.73 -23.50 -5.18
C ASP A 29 11.45 -22.24 -5.69
N VAL A 30 11.99 -21.43 -4.77
CA VAL A 30 12.80 -20.23 -5.11
C VAL A 30 14.11 -20.61 -5.80
N ALA A 31 14.82 -21.63 -5.33
CA ALA A 31 16.07 -22.08 -5.95
C ALA A 31 15.83 -22.65 -7.37
N SER A 32 14.74 -23.38 -7.58
CA SER A 32 14.34 -23.87 -8.90
C SER A 32 14.02 -22.72 -9.87
N PHE A 33 13.39 -21.66 -9.37
CA PHE A 33 13.09 -20.44 -10.14
C PHE A 33 14.37 -19.65 -10.49
N GLU A 34 15.28 -19.43 -9.51
CA GLU A 34 16.56 -18.76 -9.78
C GLU A 34 17.42 -19.50 -10.81
N ASP A 35 17.43 -20.84 -10.76
CA ASP A 35 18.19 -21.66 -11.70
C ASP A 35 17.59 -21.63 -13.12
N HIS A 36 16.28 -21.39 -13.25
CA HIS A 36 15.62 -21.10 -14.54
C HIS A 36 15.98 -19.70 -15.06
N VAL A 37 15.92 -18.67 -14.20
CA VAL A 37 16.26 -17.29 -14.58
C VAL A 37 17.73 -17.16 -15.02
N LYS A 38 18.66 -17.83 -14.33
CA LYS A 38 20.10 -17.85 -14.69
C LYS A 38 20.41 -18.56 -16.00
N LYS A 39 19.49 -19.38 -16.53
CA LYS A 39 19.61 -20.08 -17.82
C LYS A 39 19.00 -19.32 -19.00
N SER A 40 18.40 -18.14 -18.77
CA SER A 40 17.96 -17.26 -19.85
C SER A 40 19.18 -16.69 -20.63
N ASP A 41 19.11 -16.76 -21.96
CA ASP A 41 20.21 -16.44 -22.89
C ASP A 41 20.84 -15.05 -22.66
N SER A 42 22.06 -14.84 -23.18
CA SER A 42 22.87 -13.61 -23.10
C SER A 42 22.21 -12.33 -23.64
N THR A 43 20.94 -12.38 -24.05
CA THR A 43 20.12 -11.26 -24.50
C THR A 43 19.39 -10.56 -23.35
N GLY A 44 19.35 -11.16 -22.15
CA GLY A 44 18.67 -10.59 -20.98
C GLY A 44 17.15 -10.54 -21.09
N VAL A 45 16.58 -11.23 -22.09
CA VAL A 45 15.12 -11.35 -22.28
C VAL A 45 14.66 -12.72 -21.76
N PRO A 46 13.90 -12.77 -20.66
CA PRO A 46 13.37 -14.01 -20.11
C PRO A 46 12.41 -14.70 -21.08
N ARG A 47 12.43 -16.04 -21.13
CA ARG A 47 11.56 -16.80 -22.05
C ARG A 47 10.11 -16.75 -21.57
N SER A 48 9.17 -16.84 -22.52
CA SER A 48 7.71 -16.93 -22.28
C SER A 48 7.34 -17.91 -21.16
N ASP A 49 8.05 -19.03 -21.07
CA ASP A 49 7.78 -20.10 -20.11
C ASP A 49 8.22 -19.74 -18.67
N ASP A 50 9.29 -18.96 -18.52
CA ASP A 50 9.76 -18.47 -17.21
C ASP A 50 8.77 -17.46 -16.62
N PHE A 51 8.17 -16.64 -17.48
CA PHE A 51 7.14 -15.68 -17.13
C PHE A 51 5.84 -16.35 -16.64
N LEU A 52 5.35 -17.36 -17.35
CA LEU A 52 4.17 -18.14 -16.95
C LEU A 52 4.40 -18.90 -15.64
N SER A 53 5.62 -19.38 -15.39
CA SER A 53 6.00 -20.06 -14.15
C SER A 53 5.99 -19.11 -12.95
N ALA A 54 6.51 -17.89 -13.11
CA ALA A 54 6.46 -16.84 -12.07
C ALA A 54 5.01 -16.46 -11.72
N ILE A 55 4.15 -16.36 -12.74
CA ILE A 55 2.73 -16.09 -12.56
C ILE A 55 2.02 -17.23 -11.83
N GLN A 56 2.30 -18.48 -12.20
CA GLN A 56 1.69 -19.63 -11.53
C GLN A 56 2.13 -19.74 -10.07
N LEU A 57 3.40 -19.41 -9.76
CA LEU A 57 3.89 -19.34 -8.38
C LEU A 57 3.22 -18.20 -7.60
N ALA A 58 3.08 -17.01 -8.19
CA ALA A 58 2.30 -15.93 -7.59
C ALA A 58 0.83 -16.33 -7.37
N LYS A 59 0.22 -17.06 -8.31
CA LYS A 59 -1.15 -17.57 -8.16
C LYS A 59 -1.26 -18.71 -7.15
N SER A 60 -0.29 -19.59 -6.99
CA SER A 60 -0.34 -20.62 -5.94
C SER A 60 -0.14 -20.02 -4.56
N LEU A 61 0.67 -18.96 -4.46
CA LEU A 61 0.85 -18.22 -3.21
C LEU A 61 -0.39 -17.39 -2.85
N TYR A 62 -1.12 -16.81 -3.82
CA TYR A 62 -2.17 -15.81 -3.55
C TYR A 62 -3.59 -16.17 -4.04
N GLY A 63 -3.73 -17.05 -5.03
CA GLY A 63 -4.99 -17.40 -5.68
C GLY A 63 -5.94 -18.27 -4.85
N SER A 64 -5.52 -18.80 -3.70
CA SER A 64 -6.44 -19.44 -2.74
C SER A 64 -7.14 -18.45 -1.80
N ALA A 65 -6.86 -17.14 -1.92
CA ALA A 65 -7.44 -16.10 -1.05
C ALA A 65 -8.97 -15.97 -1.15
N GLY A 66 -9.60 -16.55 -2.19
CA GLY A 66 -11.05 -16.44 -2.41
C GLY A 66 -11.91 -17.59 -1.84
N SER A 67 -11.35 -18.76 -1.51
CA SER A 67 -12.18 -19.90 -1.05
C SER A 67 -11.56 -20.78 0.05
N ASP A 68 -10.27 -20.65 0.34
CA ASP A 68 -9.57 -21.45 1.37
C ASP A 68 -8.76 -20.55 2.33
N SER A 69 -9.18 -19.28 2.49
CA SER A 69 -8.67 -18.36 3.52
C SER A 69 -8.81 -18.95 4.94
N ASN A 70 -9.70 -19.92 5.14
CA ASN A 70 -9.86 -20.67 6.40
C ASN A 70 -8.78 -21.75 6.64
N LYS A 71 -7.95 -22.13 5.66
CA LYS A 71 -7.00 -23.26 5.81
C LYS A 71 -5.52 -22.88 5.79
N ALA A 72 -5.13 -21.80 5.14
CA ALA A 72 -3.73 -21.36 5.08
C ALA A 72 -3.26 -20.56 6.33
N GLY A 73 -4.10 -20.44 7.37
CA GLY A 73 -3.93 -19.48 8.47
C GLY A 73 -3.98 -20.05 9.89
N ARG A 74 -3.72 -21.35 10.14
CA ARG A 74 -3.62 -21.92 11.51
C ARG A 74 -2.52 -21.32 12.41
N PHE A 75 -1.85 -20.27 11.94
CA PHE A 75 -0.95 -19.41 12.71
C PHE A 75 -1.64 -18.17 13.31
N GLU A 76 -2.95 -18.00 13.11
CA GLU A 76 -3.77 -17.34 14.12
C GLU A 76 -3.71 -18.20 15.37
N LEU A 77 -2.63 -18.02 16.14
CA LEU A 77 -2.63 -18.32 17.55
C LEU A 77 -3.90 -17.65 18.05
N ASP A 78 -4.91 -18.47 18.39
CA ASP A 78 -6.21 -17.96 18.76
C ASP A 78 -5.99 -16.92 19.86
N ILE A 79 -6.11 -15.66 19.48
CA ILE A 79 -5.75 -14.52 20.32
C ILE A 79 -6.57 -14.60 21.60
N PHE A 80 -7.79 -15.12 21.50
CA PHE A 80 -8.69 -15.40 22.61
C PHE A 80 -8.11 -16.46 23.55
N THR A 81 -7.61 -17.57 23.01
CA THR A 81 -6.91 -18.59 23.79
C THR A 81 -5.65 -18.00 24.47
N ALA A 82 -4.86 -17.19 23.78
CA ALA A 82 -3.66 -16.58 24.35
C ALA A 82 -3.96 -15.59 25.49
N ILE A 83 -5.01 -14.78 25.33
CA ILE A 83 -5.47 -13.81 26.32
C ILE A 83 -6.13 -14.51 27.52
N SER A 84 -6.96 -15.52 27.28
CA SER A 84 -7.79 -16.16 28.33
C SER A 84 -7.02 -17.10 29.26
N ILE A 85 -5.91 -17.71 28.81
CA ILE A 85 -5.17 -18.71 29.60
C ILE A 85 -4.32 -18.08 30.72
N ASN A 86 -3.92 -16.82 30.59
CA ASN A 86 -2.93 -16.22 31.48
C ASN A 86 -3.58 -15.22 32.45
N PRO A 87 -3.76 -15.57 33.74
CA PRO A 87 -4.16 -14.59 34.73
C PRO A 87 -3.13 -13.44 34.75
N SER A 88 -3.61 -12.22 34.93
CA SER A 88 -2.73 -11.05 34.92
C SER A 88 -1.63 -11.20 35.99
N PRO A 89 -0.34 -11.10 35.63
CA PRO A 89 0.74 -11.14 36.61
C PRO A 89 0.87 -9.81 37.38
N PHE A 90 0.06 -8.80 37.03
CA PHE A 90 0.13 -7.47 37.60
C PHE A 90 -0.78 -7.33 38.81
N SER A 91 -0.31 -6.57 39.81
CA SER A 91 -1.13 -6.26 40.98
C SER A 91 -2.19 -5.21 40.63
N PRO A 92 -3.47 -5.42 40.98
CA PRO A 92 -4.55 -4.45 40.76
C PRO A 92 -4.41 -3.19 41.64
N LEU A 93 -3.41 -3.13 42.51
CA LEU A 93 -3.09 -1.94 43.30
C LEU A 93 -2.38 -0.84 42.47
N HIS A 94 -1.73 -1.19 41.36
CA HIS A 94 -0.93 -0.27 40.55
C HIS A 94 -1.69 0.30 39.35
N ILE A 95 -2.91 0.77 39.59
CA ILE A 95 -3.85 1.12 38.52
C ILE A 95 -3.28 2.19 37.60
N GLU A 96 -2.72 3.27 38.16
CA GLU A 96 -2.23 4.43 37.43
C GLU A 96 -1.12 4.05 36.42
N PRO A 97 0.02 3.44 36.83
CA PRO A 97 1.05 3.07 35.87
C PRO A 97 0.62 1.95 34.91
N LEU A 98 -0.30 1.06 35.31
CA LEU A 98 -0.81 0.01 34.43
C LEU A 98 -1.72 0.57 33.33
N LEU A 99 -2.55 1.57 33.63
CA LEU A 99 -3.37 2.26 32.63
C LEU A 99 -2.50 3.04 31.64
N ASP A 100 -1.44 3.71 32.12
CA ASP A 100 -0.51 4.42 31.23
C ASP A 100 0.25 3.45 30.31
N GLN A 101 0.77 2.34 30.84
CA GLN A 101 1.43 1.31 30.03
C GLN A 101 0.45 0.65 29.03
N ALA A 102 -0.79 0.41 29.45
CA ALA A 102 -1.82 -0.12 28.56
C ALA A 102 -2.13 0.88 27.43
N ARG A 103 -2.16 2.19 27.72
CA ARG A 103 -2.33 3.24 26.71
C ARG A 103 -1.26 3.18 25.64
N ASP A 104 0.00 3.07 26.03
CA ASP A 104 1.11 3.01 25.07
C ASP A 104 1.02 1.76 24.19
N LEU A 105 0.71 0.60 24.79
CA LEU A 105 0.57 -0.67 24.06
C LEU A 105 -0.63 -0.67 23.12
N LEU A 106 -1.80 -0.16 23.54
CA LEU A 106 -2.96 -0.03 22.65
C LEU A 106 -2.68 0.99 21.53
N GLY A 107 -1.96 2.07 21.81
CA GLY A 107 -1.50 3.01 20.79
C GLY A 107 -0.63 2.34 19.73
N GLN A 108 0.27 1.43 20.14
CA GLN A 108 1.04 0.60 19.22
C GLN A 108 0.15 -0.36 18.43
N CYS A 109 -0.86 -0.99 19.06
CA CYS A 109 -1.83 -1.83 18.36
C CYS A 109 -2.56 -1.06 17.25
N LEU A 110 -3.05 0.15 17.54
CA LEU A 110 -3.74 0.97 16.54
C LEU A 110 -2.83 1.35 15.37
N ALA A 111 -1.55 1.64 15.64
CA ALA A 111 -0.56 1.93 14.61
C ALA A 111 -0.22 0.69 13.76
N ASP A 112 -0.02 -0.47 14.38
CA ASP A 112 0.24 -1.73 13.67
C ASP A 112 -0.98 -2.17 12.85
N ARG A 113 -2.20 -1.96 13.37
CA ARG A 113 -3.47 -2.19 12.64
C ARG A 113 -3.52 -1.40 11.35
N LYS A 114 -3.29 -0.09 11.45
CA LYS A 114 -3.21 0.78 10.27
C LYS A 114 -2.14 0.28 9.29
N SER A 115 -0.97 -0.09 9.80
CA SER A 115 0.16 -0.54 8.97
C SER A 115 -0.15 -1.83 8.20
N TYR A 116 -0.73 -2.86 8.81
CA TYR A 116 -1.03 -4.09 8.07
C TYR A 116 -2.23 -3.91 7.13
N ALA A 117 -3.23 -3.09 7.50
CA ALA A 117 -4.36 -2.77 6.62
C ALA A 117 -3.89 -2.05 5.34
N GLU A 118 -2.97 -1.08 5.47
CA GLU A 118 -2.34 -0.40 4.32
C GLU A 118 -1.52 -1.37 3.45
N MET A 119 -0.78 -2.30 4.08
CA MET A 119 -0.03 -3.33 3.35
C MET A 119 -0.96 -4.32 2.64
N GLU A 120 -2.07 -4.70 3.25
CA GLU A 120 -3.07 -5.58 2.63
C GLU A 120 -3.77 -4.91 1.45
N ALA A 121 -4.16 -3.64 1.60
CA ALA A 121 -4.68 -2.85 0.48
C ALA A 121 -3.66 -2.76 -0.66
N SER A 122 -2.38 -2.53 -0.33
CA SER A 122 -1.29 -2.48 -1.31
C SER A 122 -1.05 -3.85 -1.98
N ALA A 123 -1.19 -4.94 -1.22
CA ALA A 123 -1.08 -6.30 -1.75
C ALA A 123 -2.22 -6.62 -2.73
N VAL A 124 -3.45 -6.22 -2.40
CA VAL A 124 -4.61 -6.36 -3.30
C VAL A 124 -4.42 -5.51 -4.55
N GLN A 125 -3.95 -4.27 -4.42
CA GLN A 125 -3.67 -3.41 -5.57
C GLN A 125 -2.62 -4.02 -6.50
N ILE A 126 -1.49 -4.49 -5.96
CA ILE A 126 -0.48 -5.18 -6.78
C ILE A 126 -1.06 -6.44 -7.43
N ALA A 127 -1.87 -7.23 -6.72
CA ALA A 127 -2.53 -8.40 -7.29
C ALA A 127 -3.45 -8.05 -8.48
N LEU A 128 -4.17 -6.92 -8.40
CA LEU A 128 -4.99 -6.42 -9.50
C LEU A 128 -4.13 -5.91 -10.67
N GLU A 129 -3.07 -5.14 -10.41
CA GLU A 129 -2.11 -4.72 -11.45
C GLU A 129 -1.47 -5.92 -12.15
N LEU A 130 -1.13 -6.97 -11.38
CA LEU A 130 -0.54 -8.19 -11.90
C LEU A 130 -1.50 -8.87 -12.89
N LYS A 131 -2.77 -9.00 -12.48
CA LYS A 131 -3.81 -9.59 -13.33
C LYS A 131 -4.11 -8.77 -14.57
N GLU A 132 -4.20 -7.44 -14.44
CA GLU A 132 -4.42 -6.53 -15.57
C GLU A 132 -3.31 -6.67 -16.62
N PHE A 133 -2.05 -6.76 -16.17
CA PHE A 133 -0.94 -6.98 -17.08
C PHE A 133 -1.01 -8.35 -17.76
N GLU A 134 -1.34 -9.42 -17.04
CA GLU A 134 -1.51 -10.76 -17.64
C GLU A 134 -2.57 -10.76 -18.75
N ASP A 135 -3.73 -10.16 -18.48
CA ASP A 135 -4.84 -10.09 -19.43
C ASP A 135 -4.44 -9.24 -20.65
N THR A 136 -3.72 -8.14 -20.43
CA THR A 136 -3.23 -7.25 -21.51
C THR A 136 -2.12 -7.89 -22.34
N ASP A 137 -1.19 -8.61 -21.71
CA ASP A 137 -0.11 -9.32 -22.40
C ASP A 137 -0.67 -10.45 -23.29
N ALA A 138 -1.69 -11.16 -22.81
CA ALA A 138 -2.39 -12.17 -23.59
C ALA A 138 -3.06 -11.57 -24.84
N ILE A 139 -3.66 -10.38 -24.72
CA ILE A 139 -4.22 -9.65 -25.88
C ILE A 139 -3.11 -9.24 -26.85
N HIS A 140 -2.02 -8.66 -26.37
CA HIS A 140 -0.89 -8.27 -27.22
C HIS A 140 -0.25 -9.47 -27.94
N GLU A 141 -0.17 -10.62 -27.28
CA GLU A 141 0.31 -11.84 -27.91
C GLU A 141 -0.65 -12.33 -29.00
N GLN A 142 -1.96 -12.27 -28.79
CA GLN A 142 -2.96 -12.56 -29.83
C GLN A 142 -2.89 -11.57 -31.00
N GLU A 143 -2.72 -10.28 -30.74
CA GLU A 143 -2.50 -9.25 -31.76
C GLU A 143 -1.23 -9.55 -32.58
N ARG A 144 -0.14 -9.91 -31.91
CA ARG A 144 1.13 -10.27 -32.55
C ARG A 144 0.96 -11.51 -33.44
N LEU A 145 0.34 -12.57 -32.92
CA LEU A 145 0.12 -13.83 -33.66
C LEU A 145 -0.86 -13.69 -34.83
N SER A 146 -1.87 -12.83 -34.70
CA SER A 146 -2.78 -12.49 -35.80
C SER A 146 -2.15 -11.59 -36.87
N GLY A 147 -0.90 -11.17 -36.67
CA GLY A 147 -0.18 -10.30 -37.59
C GLY A 147 -0.65 -8.85 -37.53
N ALA A 148 -1.30 -8.41 -36.46
CA ALA A 148 -1.75 -7.02 -36.30
C ALA A 148 -0.59 -6.00 -36.42
N TYR A 149 0.65 -6.44 -36.17
CA TYR A 149 1.84 -5.58 -36.30
C TYR A 149 2.49 -5.67 -37.69
N THR A 150 2.47 -6.84 -38.33
CA THR A 150 3.18 -7.10 -39.60
C THR A 150 2.29 -6.95 -40.83
N VAL A 151 1.03 -7.38 -40.78
CA VAL A 151 0.10 -7.35 -41.92
C VAL A 151 -0.15 -5.93 -42.44
N PRO A 152 -0.38 -4.90 -41.60
CA PRO A 152 -0.54 -3.54 -42.11
C PRO A 152 0.70 -3.04 -42.84
N ARG A 153 1.91 -3.33 -42.31
CA ARG A 153 3.18 -2.99 -42.96
C ARG A 153 3.30 -3.70 -44.30
N ASP A 154 3.10 -5.02 -44.33
CA ASP A 154 3.24 -5.83 -45.54
C ASP A 154 2.23 -5.43 -46.61
N ARG A 155 1.03 -5.02 -46.20
CA ARG A 155 0.03 -4.43 -47.10
C ARG A 155 0.51 -3.08 -47.65
N ALA A 156 1.01 -2.18 -46.81
CA ALA A 156 1.53 -0.89 -47.24
C ALA A 156 2.73 -1.04 -48.19
N TRP A 157 3.60 -2.03 -47.96
CA TRP A 157 4.66 -2.40 -48.89
C TRP A 157 4.11 -2.78 -50.27
N LYS A 158 3.13 -3.69 -50.30
CA LYS A 158 2.51 -4.15 -51.55
C LYS A 158 1.80 -3.01 -52.29
N GLU A 159 1.10 -2.13 -51.55
CA GLU A 159 0.47 -0.93 -52.11
C GLU A 159 1.52 0.03 -52.68
N MET A 160 2.63 0.28 -51.98
CA MET A 160 3.75 1.09 -52.46
C MET A 160 4.35 0.53 -53.76
N VAL A 161 4.56 -0.78 -53.83
CA VAL A 161 5.09 -1.47 -55.03
C VAL A 161 4.09 -1.38 -56.21
N ALA A 162 2.80 -1.56 -55.95
CA ALA A 162 1.76 -1.42 -56.98
C ALA A 162 1.65 0.02 -57.52
N ASP A 163 1.76 1.01 -56.63
CA ASP A 163 1.76 2.42 -57.01
C ASP A 163 3.02 2.81 -57.78
N TYR A 164 4.18 2.23 -57.43
CA TYR A 164 5.42 2.41 -58.19
C TYR A 164 5.28 1.88 -59.63
N ALA A 165 4.70 0.69 -59.80
CA ALA A 165 4.44 0.13 -61.13
C ALA A 165 3.45 0.99 -61.94
N THR A 166 2.44 1.56 -61.28
CA THR A 166 1.48 2.49 -61.89
C THR A 166 2.16 3.78 -62.35
N LEU A 167 3.06 4.33 -61.53
CA LEU A 167 3.87 5.49 -61.89
C LEU A 167 4.75 5.21 -63.11
N GLN A 168 5.46 4.08 -63.15
CA GLN A 168 6.27 3.70 -64.31
C GLN A 168 5.44 3.58 -65.59
N GLY A 169 4.24 2.99 -65.49
CA GLY A 169 3.30 2.89 -66.61
C GLY A 169 2.83 4.27 -67.09
N ALA A 170 2.51 5.18 -66.17
CA ALA A 170 2.12 6.55 -66.48
C ALA A 170 3.26 7.34 -67.14
N GLU A 171 4.48 7.26 -66.60
CA GLU A 171 5.67 7.88 -67.20
C GLU A 171 5.95 7.35 -68.61
N GLN A 172 5.80 6.04 -68.83
CA GLN A 172 6.00 5.45 -70.15
C GLN A 172 4.92 5.92 -71.13
N ALA A 173 3.66 6.01 -70.70
CA ALA A 173 2.57 6.54 -71.51
C ALA A 173 2.79 8.01 -71.88
N GLU A 174 3.19 8.83 -70.89
CA GLU A 174 3.55 10.24 -71.09
C GLU A 174 4.70 10.37 -72.10
N ARG A 175 5.79 9.60 -71.94
CA ARG A 175 6.93 9.60 -72.88
C ARG A 175 6.51 9.17 -74.29
N SER A 176 5.70 8.12 -74.40
CA SER A 176 5.22 7.61 -75.69
C SER A 176 4.34 8.63 -76.40
N LEU A 177 3.50 9.33 -75.65
CA LEU A 177 2.74 10.46 -76.15
C LEU A 177 3.70 11.59 -76.54
N PHE A 178 4.57 12.08 -75.66
CA PHE A 178 5.50 13.15 -76.00
C PHE A 178 6.28 12.88 -77.30
N GLN A 179 6.84 11.67 -77.45
CA GLN A 179 7.52 11.23 -78.67
C GLN A 179 6.55 11.17 -79.87
N GLY A 180 5.38 10.55 -79.72
CA GLY A 180 4.35 10.51 -80.74
C GLY A 180 3.89 11.90 -81.20
N GLY A 181 3.78 12.85 -80.26
CA GLY A 181 3.45 14.25 -80.50
C GLY A 181 4.54 14.97 -81.25
N SER A 182 5.81 14.80 -80.86
CA SER A 182 6.93 15.38 -81.59
C SER A 182 7.00 14.86 -83.03
N ASN A 183 6.76 13.57 -83.23
CA ASN A 183 6.68 12.95 -84.56
C ASN A 183 5.45 13.43 -85.34
N LEU A 184 4.29 13.58 -84.69
CA LEU A 184 3.06 14.06 -85.30
C LEU A 184 3.19 15.52 -85.72
N VAL A 185 3.78 16.38 -84.88
CA VAL A 185 4.06 17.78 -85.22
C VAL A 185 5.02 17.84 -86.40
N PHE A 186 6.12 17.08 -86.38
CA PHE A 186 7.04 16.98 -87.51
C PHE A 186 6.37 16.46 -88.79
N LEU A 187 5.55 15.41 -88.69
CA LEU A 187 4.81 14.82 -89.82
C LEU A 187 3.71 15.75 -90.35
N LEU A 188 3.04 16.51 -89.49
CA LEU A 188 2.00 17.47 -89.89
C LEU A 188 2.61 18.75 -90.47
N GLU A 189 3.77 19.18 -89.98
CA GLU A 189 4.56 20.27 -90.59
C GLU A 189 5.05 19.87 -91.98
N THR A 190 5.53 18.63 -92.15
CA THR A 190 5.95 18.11 -93.46
C THR A 190 4.76 17.78 -94.37
N SER A 191 3.67 17.21 -93.87
CA SER A 191 2.47 16.90 -94.67
C SER A 191 1.67 18.14 -95.06
N GLY A 192 1.67 19.19 -94.24
CA GLY A 192 1.15 20.51 -94.62
C GLY A 192 1.97 21.10 -95.77
N TYR A 193 3.30 20.92 -95.74
CA TYR A 193 4.18 21.25 -96.85
C TYR A 193 3.85 20.41 -98.10
N TYR A 194 3.77 19.09 -97.99
CA TYR A 194 3.51 18.21 -99.14
C TYR A 194 2.08 18.29 -99.68
N GLY A 195 1.06 18.53 -98.85
CA GLY A 195 -0.33 18.73 -99.27
C GLY A 195 -0.50 20.03 -100.04
N GLY A 196 0.16 21.11 -99.60
CA GLY A 196 0.24 22.35 -100.37
C GLY A 196 0.99 22.18 -101.70
N TRP A 197 2.02 21.33 -101.74
CA TRP A 197 2.73 20.97 -102.97
C TRP A 197 1.93 20.04 -103.88
N TYR A 198 1.21 19.04 -103.34
CA TYR A 198 0.38 18.13 -104.10
C TYR A 198 -0.84 18.86 -104.67
N ALA A 199 -1.45 19.78 -103.92
CA ALA A 199 -2.50 20.66 -104.44
C ALA A 199 -1.96 21.62 -105.52
N LYS A 200 -0.72 22.11 -105.40
CA LYS A 200 -0.03 22.91 -106.42
C LYS A 200 0.42 22.10 -107.66
N ALA A 201 0.67 20.80 -107.49
CA ALA A 201 1.06 19.88 -108.57
C ALA A 201 -0.15 19.25 -109.28
N SER A 202 -1.24 18.98 -108.55
CA SER A 202 -2.53 18.48 -109.09
C SER A 202 -3.39 19.60 -109.66
N SER A 203 -3.14 20.86 -109.30
CA SER A 203 -3.55 22.04 -110.09
C SER A 203 -2.66 22.28 -111.31
N GLY A 204 -2.09 21.20 -111.86
CA GLY A 204 -1.03 21.20 -112.86
C GLY A 204 -1.27 22.16 -114.04
N PRO A 205 -0.22 22.45 -114.83
CA PRO A 205 -0.30 23.40 -115.92
C PRO A 205 -1.21 22.84 -117.03
N ALA A 206 -2.51 23.11 -116.93
CA ALA A 206 -3.42 23.18 -118.05
C ALA A 206 -3.57 24.66 -118.45
N TYR A 207 -2.45 25.27 -118.80
CA TYR A 207 -2.41 26.36 -119.77
C TYR A 207 -1.49 25.92 -120.90
N ALA A 208 -2.09 25.24 -121.88
CA ALA A 208 -1.84 25.67 -123.25
C ALA A 208 -2.76 26.88 -123.47
N THR A 209 -2.16 28.05 -123.43
CA THR A 209 -2.77 29.29 -123.88
C THR A 209 -2.94 29.24 -125.39
N ASP A 210 -4.17 29.34 -125.86
CA ASP A 210 -4.46 30.32 -126.90
C ASP A 210 -5.85 30.94 -126.68
N GLU A 211 -5.95 32.22 -127.04
CA GLU A 211 -7.12 33.09 -127.12
C GLU A 211 -7.70 33.71 -125.82
N GLN A 212 -7.08 34.84 -125.46
CA GLN A 212 -7.69 36.10 -125.05
C GLN A 212 -8.95 36.04 -124.15
N THR A 213 -8.76 36.14 -122.83
CA THR A 213 -9.67 36.90 -121.95
C THR A 213 -8.97 37.24 -120.62
N PRO A 214 -9.25 38.42 -120.02
CA PRO A 214 -8.53 38.89 -118.85
C PRO A 214 -9.02 38.18 -117.58
N GLU A 215 -8.06 37.94 -116.69
CA GLU A 215 -8.14 37.39 -115.33
C GLU A 215 -9.52 37.57 -114.65
N LYS A 216 -10.28 36.48 -114.51
CA LYS A 216 -11.43 36.44 -113.59
C LYS A 216 -10.91 36.27 -112.16
N LYS A 217 -10.88 37.38 -111.42
CA LYS A 217 -10.76 37.39 -109.96
C LYS A 217 -11.98 36.71 -109.36
N TYR A 218 -11.77 35.69 -108.54
CA TYR A 218 -12.83 35.04 -107.78
C TYR A 218 -12.82 35.60 -106.36
N GLN A 219 -13.86 36.36 -106.02
CA GLN A 219 -14.06 36.86 -104.66
C GLN A 219 -15.20 36.06 -104.04
N PHE A 220 -14.91 35.26 -103.02
CA PHE A 220 -15.94 34.69 -102.17
C PHE A 220 -15.44 34.64 -100.74
N THR A 221 -16.38 34.75 -99.81
CA THR A 221 -16.11 34.85 -98.38
C THR A 221 -16.51 33.53 -97.75
N LEU A 222 -15.58 32.87 -97.05
CA LEU A 222 -15.89 31.67 -96.26
C LEU A 222 -15.99 32.08 -94.77
N ASN A 223 -17.19 31.96 -94.19
CA ASN A 223 -17.47 32.24 -92.76
C ASN A 223 -17.00 33.64 -92.26
N ASP A 224 -17.17 34.67 -93.08
CA ASP A 224 -16.88 36.09 -92.78
C ASP A 224 -15.46 36.44 -92.29
N LYS A 225 -14.53 35.48 -92.31
CA LYS A 225 -13.16 35.65 -91.77
C LYS A 225 -12.07 35.51 -92.81
N VAL A 226 -12.36 34.96 -93.99
CA VAL A 226 -11.37 34.78 -95.06
C VAL A 226 -11.93 35.36 -96.35
N VAL A 227 -11.33 36.48 -96.79
CA VAL A 227 -11.62 37.13 -98.08
C VAL A 227 -10.52 36.73 -99.04
N PHE A 228 -10.89 36.04 -100.12
CA PHE A 228 -9.96 35.64 -101.19
C PHE A 228 -9.97 36.67 -102.33
N ASP A 229 -8.78 37.11 -102.78
CA ASP A 229 -8.57 37.93 -103.99
C ASP A 229 -7.37 37.36 -104.77
N GLY A 230 -7.64 36.49 -105.77
CA GLY A 230 -6.62 35.76 -106.52
C GLY A 230 -7.15 34.99 -107.74
N VAL A 231 -6.25 34.34 -108.50
CA VAL A 231 -6.56 33.59 -109.73
C VAL A 231 -6.97 32.15 -109.36
N ARG A 232 -7.74 31.42 -110.21
CA ARG A 232 -8.35 30.10 -109.90
C ARG A 232 -7.39 29.04 -109.31
N SER A 233 -6.11 29.06 -109.68
CA SER A 233 -5.07 28.18 -109.13
C SER A 233 -4.72 28.47 -107.66
N ASP A 234 -4.89 29.72 -107.21
CA ASP A 234 -4.63 30.13 -105.83
C ASP A 234 -5.79 29.71 -104.91
N VAL A 235 -7.03 29.76 -105.41
CA VAL A 235 -8.24 29.36 -104.66
C VAL A 235 -8.22 27.89 -104.25
N LEU A 236 -7.87 26.97 -105.15
CA LEU A 236 -7.81 25.53 -104.84
C LEU A 236 -6.66 25.19 -103.88
N ARG A 237 -5.52 25.88 -104.05
CA ARG A 237 -4.39 25.78 -103.13
C ARG A 237 -4.80 26.25 -101.73
N ASP A 238 -5.44 27.40 -101.63
CA ASP A 238 -5.78 27.97 -100.32
C ASP A 238 -6.94 27.23 -99.63
N LEU A 239 -7.91 26.70 -100.37
CA LEU A 239 -8.93 25.78 -99.84
C LEU A 239 -8.31 24.48 -99.30
N SER A 240 -7.33 23.91 -100.03
CA SER A 240 -6.63 22.70 -99.56
C SER A 240 -5.78 22.96 -98.31
N ILE A 241 -5.15 24.14 -98.23
CA ILE A 241 -4.41 24.59 -97.04
C ILE A 241 -5.39 24.79 -95.87
N ALA A 242 -6.54 25.44 -96.11
CA ALA A 242 -7.55 25.65 -95.09
C ALA A 242 -8.16 24.32 -94.59
N GLN A 243 -8.43 23.35 -95.47
CA GLN A 243 -8.93 22.03 -95.07
C GLN A 243 -7.88 21.24 -94.29
N ALA A 244 -6.62 21.24 -94.74
CA ALA A 244 -5.52 20.63 -94.01
C ALA A 244 -5.36 21.27 -92.62
N GLU A 245 -5.54 22.58 -92.50
CA GLU A 245 -5.48 23.31 -91.23
C GLU A 245 -6.67 22.98 -90.31
N ILE A 246 -7.88 22.89 -90.87
CA ILE A 246 -9.10 22.48 -90.15
C ILE A 246 -8.97 21.04 -89.61
N GLU A 247 -8.28 20.14 -90.31
CA GLU A 247 -8.02 18.78 -89.82
C GLU A 247 -6.82 18.71 -88.87
N ARG A 248 -5.82 19.58 -89.05
CA ARG A 248 -4.62 19.67 -88.21
C ARG A 248 -4.96 20.11 -86.80
N VAL A 249 -5.69 21.22 -86.65
CA VAL A 249 -5.94 21.85 -85.33
C VAL A 249 -6.66 20.93 -84.33
N PRO A 250 -7.75 20.22 -84.67
CA PRO A 250 -8.40 19.30 -83.75
C PRO A 250 -7.52 18.09 -83.41
N ARG A 251 -6.73 17.57 -84.37
CA ARG A 251 -5.82 16.44 -84.11
C ARG A 251 -4.67 16.86 -83.21
N THR A 252 -4.08 18.03 -83.41
CA THR A 252 -3.03 18.56 -82.53
C THR A 252 -3.59 18.90 -81.15
N ASN A 253 -4.78 19.50 -81.07
CA ASN A 253 -5.41 19.83 -79.78
C ASN A 253 -5.81 18.57 -79.01
N PHE A 254 -6.38 17.57 -79.68
CA PHE A 254 -6.67 16.26 -79.08
C PHE A 254 -5.39 15.60 -78.58
N PHE A 255 -4.33 15.63 -79.40
CA PHE A 255 -3.04 15.08 -79.02
C PHE A 255 -2.47 15.77 -77.77
N TRP A 256 -2.41 17.11 -77.74
CA TRP A 256 -1.94 17.86 -76.59
C TRP A 256 -2.82 17.68 -75.36
N ALA A 257 -4.15 17.58 -75.52
CA ALA A 257 -5.05 17.26 -74.43
C ALA A 257 -4.75 15.87 -73.84
N SER A 258 -4.52 14.86 -74.67
CA SER A 258 -4.09 13.52 -74.23
C SER A 258 -2.72 13.56 -73.55
N TYR A 259 -1.78 14.37 -74.05
CA TYR A 259 -0.49 14.57 -73.40
C TYR A 259 -0.63 15.20 -72.02
N TYR A 260 -1.38 16.30 -71.87
CA TYR A 260 -1.58 16.93 -70.56
C TYR A 260 -2.37 16.04 -69.59
N GLN A 261 -3.32 15.23 -70.09
CA GLN A 261 -3.96 14.20 -69.27
C GLN A 261 -2.95 13.15 -68.79
N ALA A 262 -2.00 12.74 -69.63
CA ALA A 262 -0.93 11.83 -69.23
C ALA A 262 0.01 12.47 -68.21
N VAL A 263 0.44 13.72 -68.40
CA VAL A 263 1.25 14.47 -67.42
C VAL A 263 0.54 14.58 -66.07
N ALA A 264 -0.76 14.91 -66.06
CA ALA A 264 -1.55 14.98 -64.84
C ALA A 264 -1.69 13.61 -64.16
N ALA A 265 -1.87 12.53 -64.95
CA ALA A 265 -1.91 11.16 -64.47
C ALA A 265 -0.56 10.73 -63.86
N THR A 266 0.57 11.07 -64.50
CA THR A 266 1.91 10.83 -63.97
C THR A 266 2.12 11.56 -62.64
N GLN A 267 1.77 12.84 -62.56
CA GLN A 267 1.91 13.63 -61.33
C GLN A 267 1.02 13.08 -60.19
N ALA A 268 -0.21 12.66 -60.49
CA ALA A 268 -1.09 12.01 -59.53
C ALA A 268 -0.53 10.67 -59.06
N ALA A 269 0.00 9.85 -59.98
CA ALA A 269 0.65 8.58 -59.65
C ALA A 269 1.90 8.78 -58.78
N LYS A 270 2.68 9.85 -59.04
CA LYS A 270 3.85 10.21 -58.24
C LYS A 270 3.49 10.55 -56.80
N LEU A 271 2.53 11.45 -56.60
CA LEU A 271 2.07 11.83 -55.25
C LEU A 271 1.47 10.63 -54.50
N LYS A 272 0.76 9.75 -55.21
CA LYS A 272 0.22 8.51 -54.64
C LYS A 272 1.34 7.58 -54.18
N HIS A 273 2.36 7.36 -55.00
CA HIS A 273 3.52 6.55 -54.65
C HIS A 273 4.30 7.13 -53.46
N GLU A 274 4.52 8.46 -53.42
CA GLU A 274 5.16 9.14 -52.29
C GLU A 274 4.37 8.95 -50.98
N SER A 275 3.04 9.08 -51.03
CA SER A 275 2.15 8.84 -49.89
C SER A 275 2.23 7.38 -49.39
N SER A 276 2.15 6.41 -50.30
CA SER A 276 2.27 4.98 -49.97
C SER A 276 3.65 4.63 -49.41
N THR A 277 4.72 5.29 -49.89
CA THR A 277 6.08 5.14 -49.35
C THR A 277 6.19 5.66 -47.92
N LEU A 278 5.63 6.85 -47.64
CA LEU A 278 5.61 7.41 -46.29
C LEU A 278 4.81 6.52 -45.33
N ASN A 279 3.67 6.00 -45.77
CA ASN A 279 2.86 5.08 -44.97
C ASN A 279 3.62 3.78 -44.65
N TYR A 280 4.28 3.18 -45.65
CA TYR A 280 5.13 2.00 -45.44
C TYR A 280 6.25 2.29 -44.43
N ASN A 281 7.02 3.37 -44.63
CA ASN A 281 8.14 3.72 -43.75
C ASN A 281 7.70 3.95 -42.29
N TYR A 282 6.55 4.61 -42.09
CA TYR A 282 5.96 4.78 -40.77
C TYR A 282 5.61 3.43 -40.14
N LEU A 283 4.89 2.57 -40.88
CA LEU A 283 4.46 1.28 -40.35
C LEU A 283 5.66 0.38 -40.03
N ASP A 284 6.66 0.33 -40.91
CA ASP A 284 7.90 -0.45 -40.72
C ASP A 284 8.65 -0.01 -39.46
N ALA A 285 8.85 1.30 -39.28
CA ALA A 285 9.49 1.85 -38.08
C ALA A 285 8.69 1.58 -36.78
N THR A 286 7.36 1.43 -36.88
CA THR A 286 6.53 1.18 -35.69
C THR A 286 6.50 -0.29 -35.25
N VAL A 287 6.86 -1.25 -36.10
CA VAL A 287 6.84 -2.67 -35.73
C VAL A 287 7.84 -2.93 -34.59
N GLU A 288 9.10 -2.55 -34.78
CA GLU A 288 10.15 -2.78 -33.77
C GLU A 288 9.85 -2.05 -32.46
N THR A 289 9.30 -0.83 -32.52
CA THR A 289 8.97 -0.07 -31.31
C THR A 289 7.79 -0.66 -30.54
N LYS A 290 6.82 -1.29 -31.22
CA LYS A 290 5.73 -2.04 -30.56
C LYS A 290 6.26 -3.27 -29.83
N GLU A 291 7.12 -4.06 -30.48
CA GLU A 291 7.73 -5.25 -29.87
C GLU A 291 8.68 -4.87 -28.72
N ALA A 292 9.45 -3.80 -28.87
CA ALA A 292 10.31 -3.27 -27.81
C ALA A 292 9.50 -2.80 -26.59
N ARG A 293 8.35 -2.12 -26.79
CA ARG A 293 7.46 -1.72 -25.69
C ARG A 293 6.93 -2.92 -24.91
N LEU A 294 6.50 -3.96 -25.61
CA LEU A 294 6.03 -5.20 -24.98
C LEU A 294 7.16 -5.86 -24.16
N THR A 295 8.37 -5.91 -24.72
CA THR A 295 9.55 -6.47 -24.05
C THR A 295 9.90 -5.71 -22.77
N VAL A 296 9.92 -4.37 -22.83
CA VAL A 296 10.16 -3.52 -21.67
C VAL A 296 9.06 -3.69 -20.62
N ALA A 297 7.80 -3.77 -21.04
CA ALA A 297 6.67 -3.95 -20.13
C ALA A 297 6.76 -5.30 -19.39
N ARG A 298 7.09 -6.39 -20.08
CA ARG A 298 7.36 -7.71 -19.49
C ARG A 298 8.53 -7.69 -18.51
N ALA A 299 9.63 -7.01 -18.85
CA ALA A 299 10.78 -6.88 -17.96
C ALA A 299 10.45 -6.12 -16.66
N ILE A 300 9.72 -5.00 -16.76
CA ILE A 300 9.26 -4.23 -15.59
C ILE A 300 8.31 -5.08 -14.73
N PHE A 301 7.40 -5.81 -15.37
CA PHE A 301 6.49 -6.71 -14.66
C PHE A 301 7.24 -7.78 -13.89
N LEU A 302 8.20 -8.47 -14.51
CA LEU A 302 8.99 -9.51 -13.84
C LEU A 302 9.76 -8.96 -12.64
N GLN A 303 10.33 -7.76 -12.76
CA GLN A 303 10.98 -7.09 -11.64
C GLN A 303 10.00 -6.78 -10.50
N LYS A 304 8.79 -6.29 -10.82
CA LYS A 304 7.73 -6.07 -9.83
C LYS A 304 7.32 -7.37 -9.15
N THR A 305 7.08 -8.43 -9.91
CA THR A 305 6.71 -9.76 -9.37
C THR A 305 7.81 -10.32 -8.49
N GLN A 306 9.08 -10.22 -8.92
CA GLN A 306 10.22 -10.65 -8.13
C GLN A 306 10.30 -9.89 -6.80
N ALA A 307 10.23 -8.56 -6.83
CA ALA A 307 10.24 -7.74 -5.61
C ALA A 307 9.03 -8.01 -4.68
N PHE A 308 7.92 -8.52 -5.22
CA PHE A 308 6.72 -8.90 -4.48
C PHE A 308 6.86 -10.27 -3.78
N ILE A 309 7.60 -11.22 -4.37
CA ILE A 309 7.81 -12.57 -3.80
C ILE A 309 9.10 -12.67 -2.97
N GLU A 310 10.09 -11.81 -3.23
CA GLU A 310 11.40 -11.86 -2.57
C GLU A 310 11.24 -11.69 -1.05
N PRO A 311 11.77 -12.62 -0.23
CA PRO A 311 11.77 -12.49 1.23
C PRO A 311 12.50 -11.22 1.67
N GLY A 312 11.86 -10.42 2.52
CA GLY A 312 12.36 -9.09 2.91
C GLY A 312 12.28 -8.03 1.82
N GLY A 313 11.70 -8.36 0.65
CA GLY A 313 11.49 -7.43 -0.46
C GLY A 313 10.57 -6.27 -0.07
N VAL A 314 10.84 -5.09 -0.64
CA VAL A 314 10.07 -3.87 -0.32
C VAL A 314 8.60 -3.97 -0.70
N LEU A 315 8.28 -4.75 -1.76
CA LEU A 315 6.92 -5.01 -2.21
C LEU A 315 6.32 -6.30 -1.63
N ASN A 316 7.07 -7.05 -0.81
CA ASN A 316 6.54 -8.25 -0.15
C ASN A 316 5.62 -7.85 1.02
N TYR A 317 4.46 -7.28 0.67
CA TYR A 317 3.48 -6.77 1.62
C TYR A 317 2.88 -7.87 2.48
N ARG A 318 2.86 -9.12 2.01
CA ARG A 318 2.34 -10.25 2.76
C ARG A 318 3.21 -10.57 3.97
N GLU A 319 4.51 -10.70 3.75
CA GLU A 319 5.46 -10.95 4.85
C GLU A 319 5.46 -9.76 5.83
N ARG A 320 5.51 -8.53 5.31
CA ARG A 320 5.48 -7.31 6.13
C ARG A 320 4.18 -7.18 6.94
N SER A 321 3.02 -7.47 6.33
CA SER A 321 1.72 -7.51 7.03
C SER A 321 1.73 -8.57 8.12
N ARG A 322 2.25 -9.77 7.85
CA ARG A 322 2.36 -10.84 8.86
C ARG A 322 3.19 -10.41 10.07
N PHE A 323 4.32 -9.74 9.86
CA PHE A 323 5.14 -9.21 10.96
C PHE A 323 4.39 -8.14 11.76
N ALA A 324 3.74 -7.19 11.09
CA ALA A 324 2.97 -6.15 11.78
C ALA A 324 1.78 -6.74 12.57
N ARG A 325 1.07 -7.72 12.01
CA ARG A 325 0.03 -8.49 12.71
C ARG A 325 0.58 -9.23 13.94
N GLY A 326 1.75 -9.87 13.84
CA GLY A 326 2.39 -10.53 14.98
C GLY A 326 2.72 -9.58 16.14
N ARG A 327 3.21 -8.37 15.83
CA ARG A 327 3.43 -7.31 16.83
C ARG A 327 2.13 -6.82 17.44
N PHE A 328 1.11 -6.58 16.61
CA PHE A 328 -0.22 -6.20 17.05
C PHE A 328 -0.77 -7.18 18.10
N VAL A 329 -0.75 -8.48 17.82
CA VAL A 329 -1.24 -9.51 18.74
C VAL A 329 -0.48 -9.51 20.06
N THR A 330 0.86 -9.41 19.98
CA THR A 330 1.73 -9.40 21.16
C THR A 330 1.43 -8.18 22.04
N SER A 331 1.36 -7.00 21.43
CA SER A 331 1.05 -5.75 22.13
C SER A 331 -0.35 -5.77 22.73
N LEU A 332 -1.34 -6.34 22.03
CA LEU A 332 -2.71 -6.47 22.51
C LEU A 332 -2.79 -7.40 23.73
N MET A 333 -2.15 -8.55 23.68
CA MET A 333 -2.10 -9.47 24.83
C MET A 333 -1.47 -8.78 26.05
N MET A 334 -0.35 -8.09 25.85
CA MET A 334 0.34 -7.36 26.92
C MET A 334 -0.50 -6.20 27.46
N ALA A 335 -1.22 -5.48 26.60
CA ALA A 335 -2.13 -4.41 26.99
C ALA A 335 -3.29 -4.98 27.82
N TYR A 336 -3.90 -6.07 27.35
CA TYR A 336 -5.05 -6.67 28.01
C TYR A 336 -4.73 -7.20 29.40
N GLN A 337 -3.56 -7.81 29.61
CA GLN A 337 -3.12 -8.22 30.95
C GLN A 337 -3.08 -7.05 31.94
N ARG A 338 -2.60 -5.89 31.49
CA ARG A 338 -2.54 -4.66 32.32
C ARG A 338 -3.94 -4.10 32.53
N LEU A 339 -4.74 -4.00 31.48
CA LEU A 339 -6.14 -3.57 31.57
C LEU A 339 -6.94 -4.45 32.51
N SER A 340 -6.76 -5.77 32.49
CA SER A 340 -7.46 -6.70 33.36
C SER A 340 -7.15 -6.45 34.85
N ALA A 341 -5.88 -6.27 35.20
CA ALA A 341 -5.48 -5.90 36.57
C ALA A 341 -5.97 -4.49 36.95
N SER A 342 -5.84 -3.52 36.04
CA SER A 342 -6.35 -2.16 36.26
C SER A 342 -7.86 -2.14 36.40
N ALA A 343 -8.62 -2.92 35.63
CA ALA A 343 -10.07 -2.98 35.68
C ALA A 343 -10.55 -3.55 37.01
N GLN A 344 -9.89 -4.62 37.49
CA GLN A 344 -10.13 -5.14 38.83
C GLN A 344 -9.91 -4.04 39.89
N GLY A 345 -8.76 -3.36 39.85
CA GLY A 345 -8.44 -2.28 40.79
C GLY A 345 -9.41 -1.09 40.68
N MET A 346 -9.74 -0.66 39.47
CA MET A 346 -10.68 0.43 39.22
C MET A 346 -12.05 0.11 39.78
N SER A 347 -12.54 -1.12 39.63
CA SER A 347 -13.82 -1.54 40.17
C SER A 347 -13.80 -1.69 41.70
N GLU A 348 -12.84 -2.45 42.24
CA GLU A 348 -12.79 -2.81 43.66
C GLU A 348 -12.35 -1.64 44.56
N ILE A 349 -11.40 -0.82 44.11
CA ILE A 349 -10.85 0.30 44.89
C ILE A 349 -11.63 1.58 44.57
N TYR A 350 -11.66 1.97 43.30
CA TYR A 350 -12.20 3.26 42.87
C TYR A 350 -13.70 3.26 42.56
N GLY A 351 -14.37 2.10 42.56
CA GLY A 351 -15.82 2.02 42.29
C GLY A 351 -16.19 2.32 40.84
N PHE A 352 -15.26 2.14 39.89
CA PHE A 352 -15.53 2.37 38.47
C PHE A 352 -16.57 1.36 37.96
N PRO A 353 -17.71 1.82 37.41
CA PRO A 353 -18.86 0.95 37.17
C PRO A 353 -18.79 0.20 35.82
N ILE A 354 -17.91 0.60 34.92
CA ILE A 354 -17.90 0.09 33.54
C ILE A 354 -16.99 -1.13 33.46
N PRO A 355 -17.52 -2.32 33.14
CA PRO A 355 -16.72 -3.53 33.06
C PRO A 355 -15.76 -3.47 31.87
N LEU A 356 -14.59 -4.11 32.00
CA LEU A 356 -13.65 -4.25 30.90
C LEU A 356 -14.27 -5.11 29.79
N PRO A 357 -14.08 -4.77 28.50
CA PRO A 357 -14.48 -5.62 27.39
C PRO A 357 -13.90 -7.04 27.54
N SER A 358 -14.76 -8.05 27.39
CA SER A 358 -14.37 -9.45 27.52
C SER A 358 -14.08 -10.07 26.15
N PRO A 359 -12.91 -10.72 25.97
CA PRO A 359 -12.59 -11.47 24.75
C PRO A 359 -13.62 -12.55 24.44
N GLN A 360 -14.19 -13.23 25.46
CA GLN A 360 -15.18 -14.29 25.23
C GLN A 360 -16.48 -13.75 24.59
N THR A 361 -16.98 -12.61 25.08
CA THR A 361 -18.19 -11.98 24.54
C THR A 361 -18.04 -11.69 23.05
N TRP A 362 -16.83 -11.34 22.64
CA TRP A 362 -16.47 -10.99 21.28
C TRP A 362 -16.25 -12.23 20.38
N HIS A 363 -15.67 -13.31 20.92
CA HIS A 363 -15.58 -14.61 20.24
C HIS A 363 -16.96 -15.18 19.89
N ASP A 364 -17.94 -15.05 20.79
CA ASP A 364 -19.29 -15.58 20.61
C ASP A 364 -20.10 -14.88 19.50
N ILE A 365 -19.70 -13.67 19.11
CA ILE A 365 -20.37 -12.85 18.08
C ILE A 365 -19.94 -13.26 16.65
N GLY A 366 -18.86 -14.03 16.50
CA GLY A 366 -18.48 -14.65 15.22
C GLY A 366 -17.98 -13.69 14.11
N GLY A 367 -17.51 -12.50 14.47
CA GLY A 367 -16.89 -11.55 13.53
C GLY A 367 -15.38 -11.77 13.35
N ASP A 368 -14.72 -10.99 12.48
CA ASP A 368 -13.25 -10.81 12.52
C ASP A 368 -12.93 -9.94 13.75
N VAL A 369 -12.88 -10.61 14.89
CA VAL A 369 -12.96 -10.07 16.25
C VAL A 369 -11.84 -9.11 16.73
N PRO A 370 -10.60 -9.08 16.19
CA PRO A 370 -9.53 -8.29 16.82
C PRO A 370 -9.75 -6.77 16.77
N ASP A 371 -10.23 -6.24 15.65
CA ASP A 371 -10.13 -4.80 15.39
C ASP A 371 -11.11 -3.99 16.27
N SER A 372 -12.38 -4.41 16.33
CA SER A 372 -13.38 -3.74 17.17
C SER A 372 -13.12 -3.95 18.67
N PHE A 373 -12.55 -5.09 19.06
CA PHE A 373 -12.17 -5.35 20.44
C PHE A 373 -11.08 -4.39 20.94
N VAL A 374 -10.09 -4.07 20.11
CA VAL A 374 -9.07 -3.06 20.45
C VAL A 374 -9.70 -1.67 20.63
N ASP A 375 -10.65 -1.30 19.78
CA ASP A 375 -11.34 -0.02 19.87
C ASP A 375 -12.18 0.08 21.16
N ASP A 376 -12.90 -0.98 21.54
CA ASP A 376 -13.62 -1.06 22.81
C ASP A 376 -12.67 -0.97 24.01
N CYS A 377 -11.54 -1.69 23.98
CA CYS A 377 -10.52 -1.59 25.04
C CYS A 377 -9.96 -0.16 25.14
N TRP A 378 -9.77 0.51 24.01
CA TRP A 378 -9.31 1.90 23.96
C TRP A 378 -10.36 2.86 24.54
N LEU A 379 -11.63 2.69 24.18
CA LEU A 379 -12.73 3.50 24.72
C LEU A 379 -12.84 3.33 26.24
N TRP A 380 -12.83 2.09 26.72
CA TRP A 380 -12.83 1.77 28.15
C TRP A 380 -11.66 2.45 28.87
N LEU A 381 -10.46 2.39 28.31
CA LEU A 381 -9.26 3.02 28.88
C LEU A 381 -9.41 4.55 29.00
N GLN A 382 -10.00 5.20 28.00
CA GLN A 382 -10.24 6.65 28.03
C GLN A 382 -11.24 7.03 29.12
N GLU A 383 -12.35 6.28 29.24
CA GLU A 383 -13.34 6.49 30.29
C GLU A 383 -12.76 6.26 31.68
N ALA A 384 -12.00 5.16 31.86
CA ALA A 384 -11.29 4.85 33.09
C ALA A 384 -10.27 5.94 33.47
N SER A 385 -9.49 6.43 32.50
CA SER A 385 -8.50 7.50 32.72
C SER A 385 -9.16 8.82 33.11
N ASN A 386 -10.27 9.18 32.47
CA ASN A 386 -11.04 10.37 32.78
C ASN A 386 -11.65 10.27 34.18
N PHE A 387 -12.24 9.12 34.51
CA PHE A 387 -12.79 8.85 35.84
C PHE A 387 -11.70 9.01 36.91
N LEU A 388 -10.55 8.35 36.73
CA LEU A 388 -9.43 8.42 37.65
C LEU A 388 -8.91 9.86 37.82
N THR A 389 -8.81 10.63 36.73
CA THR A 389 -8.40 12.04 36.78
C THR A 389 -9.37 12.88 37.60
N ILE A 390 -10.68 12.63 37.51
CA ILE A 390 -11.69 13.32 38.32
C ILE A 390 -11.50 12.96 39.80
N GLN A 391 -11.29 11.68 40.11
CA GLN A 391 -11.03 11.21 41.48
C GLN A 391 -9.77 11.89 42.05
N GLN A 392 -8.65 11.85 41.32
CA GLN A 392 -7.37 12.44 41.74
C GLN A 392 -7.44 13.95 42.02
N ARG A 393 -8.34 14.69 41.37
CA ARG A 393 -8.54 16.12 41.64
C ARG A 393 -9.27 16.40 42.96
N GLN A 394 -10.02 15.43 43.45
CA GLN A 394 -10.73 15.49 44.73
C GLN A 394 -9.89 14.92 45.88
N GLU A 395 -8.83 14.18 45.56
CA GLU A 395 -7.91 13.60 46.54
C GLU A 395 -7.10 14.66 47.30
N GLN A 396 -6.98 14.45 48.60
CA GLN A 396 -6.04 15.13 49.47
C GLN A 396 -4.97 14.14 49.92
N ASN A 397 -3.72 14.60 49.96
CA ASN A 397 -2.61 13.81 50.49
C ASN A 397 -2.23 14.33 51.87
N THR A 398 -2.11 13.44 52.85
CA THR A 398 -1.65 13.78 54.20
C THR A 398 -0.82 12.65 54.80
N ILE A 399 -0.19 12.92 55.93
CA ILE A 399 0.56 11.93 56.71
C ILE A 399 -0.14 11.78 58.06
N VAL A 400 -0.58 10.56 58.35
CA VAL A 400 -1.13 10.21 59.65
C VAL A 400 -0.04 9.54 60.47
N ARG A 401 0.45 10.24 61.49
CA ARG A 401 1.49 9.75 62.41
C ARG A 401 0.83 9.06 63.58
N LEU A 402 1.12 7.77 63.74
CA LEU A 402 0.59 6.93 64.81
C LEU A 402 1.70 6.51 65.77
N SER A 403 1.44 6.65 67.07
CA SER A 403 2.28 6.05 68.12
C SER A 403 1.81 4.62 68.35
N LEU A 404 2.65 3.64 68.01
CA LEU A 404 2.31 2.23 68.20
C LEU A 404 2.02 1.93 69.67
N ARG A 405 2.82 2.50 70.59
CA ARG A 405 2.63 2.35 72.03
C ARG A 405 1.32 2.95 72.50
N SER A 406 0.91 4.11 71.98
CA SER A 406 -0.39 4.71 72.30
C SER A 406 -1.56 3.85 71.83
N LEU A 407 -1.44 3.20 70.66
CA LEU A 407 -2.52 2.38 70.10
C LEU A 407 -2.73 1.06 70.85
N ILE A 408 -1.65 0.39 71.27
CA ILE A 408 -1.75 -0.94 71.91
C ILE A 408 -1.67 -0.89 73.44
N GLY A 409 -1.21 0.23 74.00
CA GLY A 409 -0.97 0.43 75.42
C GLY A 409 0.36 -0.15 75.92
N ASP A 410 0.85 0.39 77.05
CA ASP A 410 2.16 0.07 77.62
C ASP A 410 2.40 -1.43 77.85
N GLY A 411 1.40 -2.13 78.39
CA GLY A 411 1.50 -3.56 78.67
C GLY A 411 1.58 -4.41 77.40
N ALA A 412 0.90 -4.01 76.33
CA ALA A 412 0.98 -4.72 75.07
C ALA A 412 2.27 -4.39 74.30
N PHE A 413 2.86 -3.21 74.51
CA PHE A 413 4.10 -2.79 73.85
C PHE A 413 5.36 -3.43 74.44
N GLY A 414 5.41 -3.66 75.76
CA GLY A 414 6.45 -4.37 76.55
C GLY A 414 7.81 -4.68 75.89
N SER A 415 8.91 -4.23 76.50
CA SER A 415 10.28 -4.28 75.96
C SER A 415 10.78 -5.65 75.44
N ASP A 416 10.19 -6.76 75.87
CA ASP A 416 10.60 -8.11 75.46
C ASP A 416 9.90 -8.60 74.19
N LYS A 417 8.93 -7.86 73.66
CA LYS A 417 8.23 -8.24 72.43
C LYS A 417 9.03 -7.78 71.21
N SER A 418 8.98 -8.60 70.17
CA SER A 418 9.53 -8.29 68.84
C SER A 418 8.44 -8.21 67.78
N ARG A 419 7.17 -8.39 68.16
CA ARG A 419 6.03 -8.36 67.26
C ARG A 419 4.86 -7.69 67.96
N TRP A 420 4.22 -6.78 67.25
CA TRP A 420 3.08 -6.01 67.71
C TRP A 420 1.99 -6.06 66.64
N GLN A 421 0.74 -6.06 67.10
CA GLN A 421 -0.44 -5.94 66.26
C GLN A 421 -1.23 -4.74 66.75
N PHE A 422 -1.72 -3.93 65.82
CA PHE A 422 -2.49 -2.74 66.11
C PHE A 422 -3.53 -2.55 65.03
N ASP A 423 -4.65 -1.94 65.40
CA ASP A 423 -5.73 -1.64 64.48
C ASP A 423 -5.68 -0.15 64.14
N VAL A 424 -5.85 0.17 62.85
CA VAL A 424 -6.10 1.54 62.38
C VAL A 424 -7.58 1.60 62.05
N THR A 425 -8.33 2.46 62.74
CA THR A 425 -9.78 2.62 62.59
C THR A 425 -10.08 3.95 61.92
N GLU A 426 -11.36 4.21 61.68
CA GLU A 426 -11.82 5.49 61.10
C GLU A 426 -11.61 6.66 62.06
N ASN A 427 -11.49 6.40 63.37
CA ASN A 427 -11.29 7.46 64.37
C ASN A 427 -9.92 8.14 64.24
N GLU A 428 -8.92 7.43 63.74
CA GLU A 428 -7.58 7.95 63.51
C GLU A 428 -7.52 8.85 62.27
N ILE A 429 -8.52 8.76 61.39
CA ILE A 429 -8.60 9.50 60.12
C ILE A 429 -10.04 10.03 59.94
N PRO A 430 -10.48 10.98 60.78
CA PRO A 430 -11.86 11.44 60.77
C PRO A 430 -12.23 12.13 59.46
N ASP A 431 -13.50 12.04 59.08
CA ASP A 431 -14.09 12.68 57.89
C ASP A 431 -13.42 12.31 56.56
N ALA A 432 -12.72 11.17 56.50
CA ALA A 432 -12.04 10.69 55.31
C ALA A 432 -12.76 9.47 54.72
N VAL A 433 -13.06 9.51 53.42
CA VAL A 433 -13.53 8.36 52.63
C VAL A 433 -12.50 8.03 51.56
N LEU A 434 -12.63 6.83 50.98
CA LEU A 434 -11.72 6.31 49.95
C LEU A 434 -10.24 6.40 50.36
N ILE A 435 -9.96 6.02 51.61
CA ILE A 435 -8.62 6.15 52.20
C ILE A 435 -7.68 5.10 51.59
N ARG A 436 -6.56 5.56 51.05
CA ARG A 436 -5.57 4.74 50.33
C ARG A 436 -4.17 5.07 50.78
N CYS A 437 -3.35 4.05 50.99
CA CYS A 437 -1.95 4.20 51.35
C CYS A 437 -1.10 4.54 50.11
N ARG A 438 -0.15 5.46 50.27
CA ARG A 438 0.86 5.83 49.27
C ARG A 438 2.27 5.43 49.71
N GLY A 439 2.45 5.08 50.97
CA GLY A 439 3.71 4.64 51.55
C GLY A 439 3.68 4.70 53.07
N ILE A 440 4.72 4.17 53.71
CA ILE A 440 4.86 4.18 55.16
C ILE A 440 6.26 4.64 55.54
N GLY A 441 6.35 5.66 56.39
CA GLY A 441 7.55 6.01 57.13
C GLY A 441 7.55 5.31 58.49
N LEU A 442 8.73 4.89 58.95
CA LEU A 442 8.90 4.32 60.28
C LEU A 442 10.02 5.07 61.00
N ALA A 443 9.81 5.36 62.29
CA ALA A 443 10.84 5.89 63.16
C ALA A 443 10.73 5.28 64.57
N THR A 444 11.84 5.20 65.31
CA THR A 444 11.83 4.71 66.69
C THR A 444 12.04 5.85 67.68
N ILE A 445 11.45 5.74 68.87
CA ILE A 445 11.83 6.55 70.04
C ILE A 445 12.62 5.64 70.98
N GLY A 446 13.75 6.11 71.52
CA GLY A 446 14.57 5.37 72.48
C GLY A 446 16.01 5.11 72.01
N PRO A 447 16.27 4.07 71.19
CA PRO A 447 17.62 3.73 70.78
C PRO A 447 18.23 4.80 69.88
N THR A 448 19.55 4.92 69.96
CA THR A 448 20.35 5.83 69.10
C THR A 448 20.80 5.18 67.79
N HIS A 449 20.60 3.87 67.63
CA HIS A 449 21.03 3.11 66.45
C HIS A 449 19.84 2.69 65.59
N ALA A 450 20.11 2.48 64.30
CA ALA A 450 19.10 2.01 63.37
C ALA A 450 18.67 0.57 63.68
N VAL A 451 17.38 0.28 63.51
CA VAL A 451 16.82 -1.07 63.63
C VAL A 451 16.15 -1.51 62.33
N GLY A 452 16.01 -2.81 62.11
CA GLY A 452 15.22 -3.34 60.99
C GLY A 452 13.77 -3.59 61.44
N LEU A 453 12.78 -3.18 60.65
CA LEU A 453 11.38 -3.49 60.90
C LEU A 453 10.73 -4.14 59.67
N ARG A 454 9.86 -5.11 59.92
CA ARG A 454 8.93 -5.70 58.95
C ARG A 454 7.54 -5.22 59.30
N ILE A 455 6.81 -4.67 58.35
CA ILE A 455 5.42 -4.28 58.51
C ILE A 455 4.54 -5.12 57.59
N ARG A 456 3.43 -5.63 58.14
CA ARG A 456 2.40 -6.35 57.41
C ARG A 456 1.12 -5.53 57.39
N PRO A 457 0.58 -5.22 56.21
CA PRO A 457 -0.70 -4.53 56.08
C PRO A 457 -1.89 -5.43 56.43
N PRO A 458 -3.10 -4.84 56.61
CA PRO A 458 -4.34 -5.56 56.85
C PRO A 458 -4.60 -6.59 55.76
N LYS A 459 -4.96 -7.82 56.15
CA LYS A 459 -5.19 -8.90 55.18
C LYS A 459 -6.29 -8.55 54.19
N VAL A 460 -7.40 -8.00 54.69
CA VAL A 460 -8.51 -7.49 53.90
C VAL A 460 -8.47 -5.97 53.98
N SER A 461 -8.53 -5.32 52.82
CA SER A 461 -8.63 -3.87 52.72
C SER A 461 -10.09 -3.49 52.48
N GLU A 462 -10.61 -2.59 53.29
CA GLU A 462 -11.97 -2.04 53.15
C GLU A 462 -11.89 -0.59 52.64
N TYR A 463 -12.63 -0.29 51.58
CA TYR A 463 -12.75 1.06 51.02
C TYR A 463 -14.19 1.51 51.16
N GLN A 464 -14.39 2.59 51.91
CA GLN A 464 -15.68 3.28 51.95
C GLN A 464 -15.73 4.32 50.83
N ASP A 465 -16.73 4.25 49.97
CA ASP A 465 -16.94 5.23 48.91
C ASP A 465 -17.70 6.47 49.43
N ILE A 466 -17.78 7.50 48.60
CA ILE A 466 -18.47 8.76 48.86
C ILE A 466 -19.97 8.52 49.12
N ASP A 467 -20.58 7.52 48.49
CA ASP A 467 -21.98 7.14 48.71
C ASP A 467 -22.19 6.33 50.01
N GLY A 468 -21.10 6.00 50.72
CA GLY A 468 -21.11 5.19 51.94
C GLY A 468 -21.06 3.68 51.69
N SER A 469 -21.05 3.23 50.43
CA SER A 469 -20.86 1.81 50.11
C SER A 469 -19.47 1.35 50.53
N VAL A 470 -19.38 0.12 51.04
CA VAL A 470 -18.11 -0.48 51.47
C VAL A 470 -17.72 -1.57 50.48
N ARG A 471 -16.55 -1.41 49.86
CA ARG A 471 -15.92 -2.41 49.01
C ARG A 471 -14.79 -3.10 49.76
N ARG A 472 -14.65 -4.40 49.53
CA ARG A 472 -13.59 -5.21 50.13
C ARG A 472 -12.68 -5.74 49.05
N TYR A 473 -11.39 -5.56 49.26
CA TYR A 473 -10.33 -6.15 48.45
C TYR A 473 -9.52 -7.11 49.30
N ASP A 474 -9.52 -8.38 48.89
CA ASP A 474 -8.66 -9.41 49.49
C ASP A 474 -7.50 -9.70 48.54
N PRO A 475 -6.32 -9.09 48.74
CA PRO A 475 -5.14 -9.46 47.98
C PRO A 475 -4.79 -10.92 48.33
N ALA A 476 -4.96 -11.80 47.35
CA ALA A 476 -4.57 -13.22 47.45
C ALA A 476 -3.13 -13.42 47.97
N THR A 477 -2.27 -12.41 47.81
CA THR A 477 -0.93 -12.35 48.39
C THR A 477 -0.69 -11.02 49.13
N SER A 478 -0.92 -11.00 50.45
CA SER A 478 -0.44 -9.89 51.27
C SER A 478 1.09 -9.90 51.31
N THR A 479 1.73 -8.92 50.68
CA THR A 479 3.20 -8.82 50.65
C THR A 479 3.69 -8.01 51.85
N ASP A 480 4.52 -8.64 52.69
CA ASP A 480 5.19 -7.97 53.81
C ASP A 480 6.16 -6.91 53.29
N VAL A 481 6.18 -5.73 53.90
CA VAL A 481 7.14 -4.66 53.56
C VAL A 481 8.26 -4.64 54.60
N ARG A 482 9.51 -4.57 54.15
CA ARG A 482 10.68 -4.54 55.03
C ARG A 482 11.37 -3.19 54.92
N SER A 483 11.59 -2.54 56.07
CA SER A 483 12.58 -1.48 56.21
C SER A 483 13.84 -2.07 56.83
N GLY A 484 14.95 -2.03 56.08
CA GLY A 484 16.25 -2.46 56.57
C GLY A 484 16.88 -1.50 57.57
N ARG A 485 16.40 -0.25 57.61
CA ARG A 485 16.96 0.83 58.42
C ARG A 485 15.86 1.77 58.87
N VAL A 486 15.51 1.70 60.14
CA VAL A 486 14.56 2.58 60.82
C VAL A 486 15.37 3.41 61.81
N LEU A 487 15.38 4.71 61.60
CA LEU A 487 16.17 5.66 62.38
C LEU A 487 15.38 6.19 63.59
N PRO A 488 16.08 6.74 64.59
CA PRO A 488 15.43 7.47 65.68
C PRO A 488 14.61 8.65 65.16
N ALA A 489 13.49 8.97 65.79
CA ALA A 489 12.60 10.07 65.37
C ALA A 489 13.25 11.46 65.46
N ASN A 490 14.35 11.58 66.22
CA ASN A 490 15.16 12.79 66.36
C ASN A 490 16.43 12.76 65.49
N ASP A 491 16.56 11.80 64.58
CA ASP A 491 17.64 11.80 63.58
C ASP A 491 17.48 13.01 62.64
N ILE A 492 18.58 13.47 62.06
CA ILE A 492 18.59 14.59 61.12
C ILE A 492 18.00 14.19 59.76
N ARG A 493 17.91 12.88 59.48
CA ARG A 493 17.38 12.34 58.23
C ARG A 493 15.90 12.05 58.36
N ASP A 494 15.16 12.41 57.33
CA ASP A 494 13.76 12.00 57.21
C ASP A 494 13.64 10.47 57.15
N PRO A 495 12.56 9.90 57.72
CA PRO A 495 12.32 8.47 57.65
C PRO A 495 12.15 8.03 56.19
N ASP A 496 12.81 6.92 55.83
CA ASP A 496 12.67 6.30 54.52
C ASP A 496 11.19 5.89 54.30
N ILE A 497 10.56 6.35 53.23
CA ILE A 497 9.19 5.95 52.86
C ILE A 497 9.26 4.61 52.13
N ILE A 498 8.79 3.55 52.81
CA ILE A 498 8.78 2.18 52.29
C ILE A 498 7.39 1.78 51.77
N GLY A 499 7.34 0.70 50.99
CA GLY A 499 6.08 0.12 50.54
C GLY A 499 5.33 0.94 49.49
N VAL A 500 5.95 1.96 48.88
CA VAL A 500 5.34 2.83 47.86
C VAL A 500 4.70 2.05 46.70
N VAL A 501 5.28 0.88 46.38
CA VAL A 501 4.77 -0.07 45.38
C VAL A 501 3.77 -1.02 46.03
N HIS A 502 4.22 -1.89 46.94
CA HIS A 502 3.39 -2.98 47.50
C HIS A 502 2.16 -2.54 48.33
N LEU A 503 2.16 -1.31 48.85
CA LEU A 503 1.07 -0.74 49.62
C LEU A 503 0.30 0.33 48.85
N HIS A 504 0.68 0.61 47.61
CA HIS A 504 0.01 1.62 46.79
C HIS A 504 -1.48 1.33 46.70
N ASN A 505 -2.32 2.35 46.87
CA ASN A 505 -3.78 2.23 46.84
C ASN A 505 -4.40 1.28 47.87
N ARG A 506 -3.63 0.67 48.77
CA ARG A 506 -4.16 -0.25 49.77
C ARG A 506 -4.86 0.51 50.89
N SER A 507 -6.02 0.04 51.35
CA SER A 507 -6.67 0.67 52.50
C SER A 507 -5.78 0.56 53.74
N PRO A 508 -5.54 1.68 54.47
CA PRO A 508 -4.80 1.63 55.71
C PRO A 508 -5.65 1.15 56.89
N LEU A 509 -6.96 0.98 56.72
CA LEU A 509 -7.87 0.55 57.78
C LEU A 509 -7.76 -0.95 58.05
N GLY A 510 -7.81 -1.32 59.32
CA GLY A 510 -7.77 -2.71 59.79
C GLY A 510 -6.51 -3.06 60.57
N GLN A 511 -6.28 -4.37 60.72
CA GLN A 511 -5.22 -4.89 61.59
C GLN A 511 -3.86 -4.94 60.91
N TRP A 512 -2.93 -4.14 61.39
CA TRP A 512 -1.52 -4.15 61.01
C TRP A 512 -0.70 -5.04 61.93
N SER A 513 0.48 -5.47 61.47
CA SER A 513 1.49 -6.02 62.36
C SER A 513 2.89 -5.50 62.05
N ILE A 514 3.65 -5.15 63.08
CA ILE A 514 5.07 -4.76 62.98
C ILE A 514 5.90 -5.80 63.70
N GLU A 515 7.04 -6.16 63.12
CA GLU A 515 7.98 -7.15 63.64
C GLU A 515 9.41 -6.61 63.54
N LEU A 516 10.16 -6.67 64.64
CA LEU A 516 11.58 -6.33 64.68
C LEU A 516 12.39 -7.38 63.91
N ILE A 517 13.19 -6.95 62.95
CA ILE A 517 14.08 -7.81 62.17
C ILE A 517 15.51 -7.65 62.70
N GLY A 518 16.08 -8.75 63.20
CA GLY A 518 17.46 -8.80 63.67
C GLY A 518 17.57 -8.97 65.18
N PRO A 519 18.80 -8.89 65.73
CA PRO A 519 19.00 -8.99 67.17
C PRO A 519 18.28 -7.86 67.90
N LYS A 520 17.68 -8.18 69.04
CA LYS A 520 17.07 -7.17 69.90
C LYS A 520 18.13 -6.12 70.29
N PRO A 521 17.76 -4.83 70.38
CA PRO A 521 18.67 -3.82 70.91
C PRO A 521 19.21 -4.26 72.28
N GLN A 522 20.50 -4.04 72.52
CA GLN A 522 21.16 -4.41 73.79
C GLN A 522 20.45 -3.73 74.98
N SER A 523 20.45 -4.39 76.14
CA SER A 523 19.59 -4.10 77.31
C SER A 523 19.69 -2.70 77.95
N GLY A 524 20.46 -1.76 77.37
CA GLY A 524 20.62 -0.40 77.87
C GLY A 524 19.81 0.69 77.14
N GLN A 525 19.25 0.40 75.96
CA GLN A 525 18.46 1.37 75.19
C GLN A 525 17.23 0.69 74.56
N PRO A 526 16.19 0.38 75.35
CA PRO A 526 14.97 -0.21 74.79
C PRO A 526 14.27 0.78 73.84
N ILE A 527 13.63 0.25 72.80
CA ILE A 527 12.67 1.01 72.00
C ILE A 527 11.52 1.40 72.93
N SER A 528 11.32 2.70 73.13
CA SER A 528 10.24 3.23 73.97
C SER A 528 8.95 3.46 73.20
N ASP A 529 9.04 3.61 71.87
CA ASP A 529 7.90 3.66 70.95
C ASP A 529 8.36 3.44 69.49
N ILE A 530 7.41 3.11 68.61
CA ILE A 530 7.58 3.11 67.15
C ILE A 530 6.54 4.07 66.58
N LEU A 531 7.02 5.11 65.90
CA LEU A 531 6.19 6.04 65.14
C LEU A 531 5.97 5.46 63.73
N VAL A 532 4.70 5.38 63.34
CA VAL A 532 4.28 4.91 62.02
C VAL A 532 3.66 6.08 61.29
N ASP A 533 4.33 6.55 60.24
CA ASP A 533 3.85 7.62 59.37
C ASP A 533 3.17 7.00 58.17
N ILE A 534 1.83 6.92 58.19
CA ILE A 534 1.07 6.40 57.05
C ILE A 534 0.81 7.57 56.09
N HIS A 535 1.46 7.53 54.94
CA HIS A 535 1.17 8.46 53.85
C HIS A 535 -0.12 8.00 53.18
N ILE A 536 -1.15 8.85 53.21
CA ILE A 536 -2.48 8.51 52.69
C ILE A 536 -2.94 9.53 51.64
N ALA A 537 -3.72 9.02 50.69
CA ALA A 537 -4.61 9.80 49.84
C ALA A 537 -6.06 9.49 50.26
N PHE A 538 -6.90 10.50 50.36
CA PHE A 538 -8.29 10.35 50.78
C PHE A 538 -9.18 11.44 50.18
N HIS A 539 -10.49 11.22 50.22
CA HIS A 539 -11.51 12.21 49.88
C HIS A 539 -12.16 12.72 51.17
N ASN A 540 -12.48 14.01 51.22
CA ASN A 540 -13.20 14.57 52.37
C ASN A 540 -14.68 14.16 52.29
N ALA A 541 -15.19 13.48 53.32
CA ALA A 541 -16.59 13.03 53.39
C ALA A 541 -17.59 14.18 53.24
N ASN A 542 -17.18 15.40 53.64
CA ASN A 542 -18.01 16.60 53.65
C ASN A 542 -18.00 17.37 52.32
N SER A 543 -17.26 16.93 51.30
CA SER A 543 -17.16 17.66 50.01
C SER A 543 -18.28 17.33 49.01
N LYS A 544 -19.44 16.88 49.49
CA LYS A 544 -20.61 16.56 48.65
C LYS A 544 -21.29 17.79 48.08
#